data_AF-A0A974YML3-F1
#
_entry.id   AF-A0A974YML3-F1
#
_cell.length_a   1.000
_cell.length_b   1.000
_cell.length_c   1.000
_cell.angle_alpha   90.00
_cell.angle_beta   90.00
_cell.angle_gamma   90.00
#
_symmetry.space_group_name_H-M   'P 1'
#
loop_
_entity.id
_entity.type
_entity.pdbx_description
1 polymer ?
#
loop_
_entity_poly.entity_id
_entity_poly.type
_entity_poly.pdbx_seq_one_letter_code
_entity_poly.pdbx_strand_id
1 'polypeptide(L)' 'MSIQVTKREKEILELMSAGKTAQEIAMILGCSVHTVRTHIDALKDIFAVYKDTALVAAALRKGVID' A
#
# COMPACT_ATOMS: atom_id res chain seq x y z
N MET A 1 -18.62 3.91 5.43
CA MET A 1 -17.81 4.55 4.38
C MET A 1 -16.81 3.51 3.90
N SER A 2 -17.01 2.95 2.70
CA SER A 2 -16.13 1.90 2.14
C SER A 2 -14.90 2.56 1.54
N ILE A 3 -13.71 2.20 2.01
CA ILE A 3 -12.47 2.55 1.30
C ILE A 3 -12.44 1.76 0.01
N GLN A 4 -12.25 2.46 -1.11
CA GLN A 4 -12.04 1.86 -2.41
C GLN A 4 -10.53 1.87 -2.69
N VAL A 5 -9.95 0.68 -2.83
CA VAL A 5 -8.58 0.49 -3.33
C VAL A 5 -8.65 -0.38 -4.57
N THR A 6 -7.81 -0.08 -5.55
CA THR A 6 -7.65 -0.93 -6.72
C THR A 6 -6.97 -2.25 -6.35
N LYS A 7 -7.06 -3.25 -7.23
CA LYS A 7 -6.36 -4.53 -7.05
C LYS A 7 -4.86 -4.33 -6.84
N ARG A 8 -4.24 -3.42 -7.62
CA ARG A 8 -2.80 -3.15 -7.56
C ARG A 8 -2.38 -2.50 -6.25
N GLU A 9 -3.18 -1.56 -5.76
CA GLU A 9 -2.96 -0.93 -4.45
C GLU A 9 -3.13 -1.91 -3.30
N LYS A 10 -4.10 -2.83 -3.41
CA LYS A 10 -4.26 -3.92 -2.42
C LYS A 10 -3.04 -4.85 -2.40
N GLU A 11 -2.53 -5.28 -3.56
CA GLU A 11 -1.30 -6.09 -3.66
C GLU A 11 -0.11 -5.37 -2.99
N ILE A 12 0.03 -4.07 -3.20
CA ILE A 12 1.09 -3.27 -2.57
C ILE A 12 0.91 -3.21 -1.04
N LEU A 13 -0.31 -2.99 -0.55
CA LEU A 13 -0.61 -2.97 0.89
C LEU A 13 -0.31 -4.31 1.58
N GLU A 14 -0.65 -5.44 0.94
CA GLU A 14 -0.33 -6.78 1.46
C GLU A 14 1.17 -7.04 1.54
N LEU A 15 1.94 -6.60 0.53
CA LEU A 15 3.39 -6.73 0.59
C LEU A 15 4.01 -5.79 1.62
N MET A 16 3.47 -4.59 1.80
CA MET A 16 3.88 -3.68 2.86
C MET A 16 3.59 -4.27 4.25
N SER A 17 2.44 -4.93 4.46
CA SER A 17 2.13 -5.60 5.75
C SER A 17 3.06 -6.77 6.02
N ALA A 18 3.52 -7.47 4.98
CA ALA A 18 4.56 -8.49 5.05
C ALA A 18 5.98 -7.94 5.27
N GLY A 19 6.14 -6.62 5.45
CA GLY A 19 7.43 -5.98 5.74
C GLY A 19 8.33 -5.76 4.53
N LYS A 20 7.79 -5.82 3.30
CA LYS A 20 8.56 -5.58 2.07
C LYS A 20 8.82 -4.10 1.84
N THR A 21 10.02 -3.80 1.40
CA THR A 21 10.43 -2.46 0.95
C THR A 21 9.85 -2.15 -0.44
N ALA A 22 9.73 -0.87 -0.80
CA ALA A 22 9.27 -0.47 -2.14
C ALA A 22 10.11 -1.08 -3.27
N GLN A 23 11.40 -1.33 -3.03
CA GLN A 23 12.32 -2.00 -3.95
C GLN A 23 11.97 -3.48 -4.14
N GLU A 24 11.73 -4.21 -3.06
CA GLU A 24 11.29 -5.61 -3.13
C GLU A 24 9.90 -5.72 -3.76
N ILE A 25 8.98 -4.83 -3.41
CA ILE A 25 7.63 -4.78 -4.00
C ILE A 25 7.71 -4.57 -5.51
N ALA A 26 8.53 -3.62 -5.96
CA ALA A 26 8.75 -3.36 -7.39
C ALA A 26 9.28 -4.59 -8.12
N MET A 27 10.24 -5.31 -7.50
CA MET A 27 10.77 -6.57 -8.03
C MET A 27 9.70 -7.66 -8.10
N ILE A 28 8.90 -7.84 -7.05
CA ILE A 28 7.84 -8.86 -6.98
C ILE A 28 6.74 -8.58 -8.01
N LEU A 29 6.34 -7.33 -8.16
CA LEU A 29 5.23 -6.91 -9.03
C LEU A 29 5.64 -6.62 -10.48
N GLY A 30 6.94 -6.73 -10.79
CA GLY A 30 7.48 -6.49 -12.13
C GLY A 30 7.32 -5.04 -12.61
N CYS A 31 7.49 -4.05 -11.72
CA CYS A 31 7.35 -2.63 -12.05
C CYS A 31 8.51 -1.79 -11.49
N SER A 32 8.49 -0.48 -11.73
CA SER A 32 9.51 0.42 -11.20
C SER A 32 9.24 0.78 -9.74
N VAL A 33 10.30 1.03 -8.97
CA VAL A 33 10.18 1.56 -7.58
C VAL A 33 9.41 2.88 -7.55
N HIS A 34 9.56 3.70 -8.60
CA HIS A 34 8.80 4.94 -8.74
C HIS A 34 7.29 4.67 -8.82
N THR A 35 6.88 3.71 -9.65
CA THR A 35 5.48 3.28 -9.76
C THR A 35 4.91 2.82 -8.41
N VAL A 36 5.66 2.02 -7.66
CA VAL A 36 5.23 1.58 -6.31
C VAL A 36 5.06 2.78 -5.39
N ARG A 37 6.00 3.73 -5.38
CA ARG A 37 5.89 4.95 -4.56
C ARG A 37 4.66 5.78 -4.92
N THR A 38 4.37 5.96 -6.21
CA THR A 38 3.16 6.66 -6.66
C THR A 38 1.89 6.03 -6.11
N HIS A 39 1.79 4.70 -6.11
CA HIS A 39 0.65 4.00 -5.50
C HIS A 39 0.61 4.16 -3.98
N ILE A 40 1.75 4.12 -3.29
CA ILE A 40 1.83 4.34 -1.83
C ILE A 40 1.36 5.76 -1.49
N ASP A 41 1.73 6.77 -2.28
CA ASP A 41 1.32 8.15 -2.04
C ASP A 41 -0.19 8.33 -2.28
N ALA A 42 -0.75 7.76 -3.35
CA ALA A 42 -2.20 7.75 -3.56
C ALA A 42 -2.95 7.04 -2.41
N LEU A 43 -2.41 5.92 -1.92
CA LEU A 43 -2.94 5.22 -0.76
C LEU A 43 -2.88 6.08 0.52
N LYS A 44 -1.79 6.80 0.76
CA LYS A 44 -1.69 7.74 1.89
C LYS A 44 -2.78 8.80 1.87
N ASP A 45 -3.09 9.33 0.69
CA ASP A 45 -4.19 10.29 0.50
C ASP A 45 -5.55 9.66 0.79
N ILE A 46 -5.82 8.46 0.25
CA ILE A 46 -7.07 7.71 0.48
C ILE A 46 -7.28 7.41 1.96
N PHE A 47 -6.21 7.04 2.66
CA PHE A 47 -6.27 6.68 4.08
C PHE A 47 -6.10 7.87 5.03
N ALA A 48 -5.81 9.06 4.50
CA ALA A 48 -5.50 10.29 5.24
C ALA A 48 -4.37 10.12 6.27
N VAL A 49 -3.24 9.58 5.83
CA VAL A 49 -2.06 9.30 6.67
C VAL A 49 -0.77 9.75 5.99
N TYR A 50 0.23 10.11 6.78
CA TYR A 50 1.52 10.59 6.25
C TYR A 50 2.66 9.57 6.29
N LYS A 51 2.51 8.49 7.08
CA LYS A 51 3.56 7.48 7.30
C LYS A 51 3.15 6.11 6.77
N ASP A 52 4.09 5.38 6.19
CA ASP A 52 3.88 4.03 5.64
C ASP A 52 3.37 3.05 6.70
N THR A 53 3.92 3.11 7.92
CA THR A 53 3.45 2.28 9.04
C THR A 53 2.03 2.63 9.47
N ALA A 54 1.67 3.92 9.41
CA ALA A 54 0.30 4.37 9.69
C ALA A 54 -0.67 3.91 8.59
N LEU A 55 -0.23 3.86 7.33
CA LEU A 55 -0.99 3.32 6.20
C LEU A 55 -1.30 1.84 6.39
N VAL A 56 -0.30 1.01 6.67
CA VAL A 56 -0.50 -0.43 6.92
C VAL A 56 -1.45 -0.64 8.11
N ALA A 57 -1.23 0.07 9.21
CA ALA A 57 -2.09 -0.04 10.39
C ALA A 57 -3.54 0.42 10.11
N ALA A 58 -3.74 1.42 9.26
CA ALA A 58 -5.06 1.89 8.86
C ALA A 58 -5.76 0.89 7.92
N ALA A 59 -5.02 0.26 7.00
CA ALA A 59 -5.53 -0.77 6.11
C ALA A 59 -6.02 -2.00 6.88
N LEU A 60 -5.24 -2.47 7.86
CA LEU A 60 -5.63 -3.57 8.76
C LEU A 60 -6.88 -3.22 9.59
N ARG A 61 -6.90 -2.05 10.25
CA ARG A 61 -8.06 -1.63 11.07
C ARG A 61 -9.36 -1.48 10.27
N LYS A 62 -9.26 -1.18 8.98
CA LYS A 62 -10.41 -1.00 8.09
C LYS A 62 -10.79 -2.28 7.32
N GLY A 63 -10.09 -3.40 7.56
CA GLY A 63 -10.35 -4.69 6.91
C GLY A 63 -10.09 -4.68 5.40
N VAL A 64 -9.17 -3.83 4.94
CA VAL A 64 -8.80 -3.76 3.51
C VAL A 64 -7.81 -4.87 3.15
N ILE A 65 -6.96 -5.24 4.12
CA ILE A 65 -5.99 -6.33 4.10
C ILE A 65 -6.07 -7.07 5.44
N ASP A 66 -5.57 -8.31 5.48
CA ASP A 66 -5.55 -9.20 6.64
C ASP A 66 -4.12 -9.53 7.10
#